data_AF-A0A2D7W6L7-F1
#
_entry.id   AF-A0A2D7W6L7-F1
#
_cell.length_a   1.000
_cell.length_b   1.000
_cell.length_c   1.000
_cell.angle_alpha   90.00
_cell.angle_beta   90.00
_cell.angle_gamma   90.00
#
_symmetry.space_group_name_H-M   'P 1'
#
loop_
_entity.id
_entity.type
_entity.pdbx_description
1 polymer ?
#
loop_
_entity_poly.entity_id
_entity_poly.type
_entity_poly.pdbx_seq_one_letter_code
_entity_poly.pdbx_strand_id
1 'polypeptide(L)'
;MAEQKLGLEKILFGVAAVATIGFFMLALWSPESLAPKPDWDVSDGCIGGQTDHDNDDSDVGIKYHYHPRLRVIVDGSDLQIPSNTGIDQNGCKGGMRWVHVHSSGVANNQAFTTIHIETPSEMNVPVGSFFKVWGREGTPT
;
A
#
# COMPACT_ATOMS: atom_id res chain seq x y z
N MET A 1 50.50 -16.61 36.30
CA MET A 1 49.31 -16.85 35.47
C MET A 1 49.34 -15.82 34.36
N ALA A 2 49.55 -16.23 33.11
CA ALA A 2 49.64 -15.30 31.99
C ALA A 2 48.22 -14.94 31.54
N GLU A 3 47.86 -13.65 31.62
CA GLU A 3 46.67 -13.13 30.96
C GLU A 3 46.86 -13.27 29.45
N GLN A 4 46.08 -14.15 28.82
CA GLN A 4 46.07 -14.30 27.39
C GLN A 4 45.30 -13.10 26.81
N LYS A 5 46.01 -12.03 26.42
CA LYS A 5 45.43 -10.88 25.72
C LYS A 5 44.80 -11.39 24.42
N LEU A 6 43.47 -11.40 24.35
CA LEU A 6 42.74 -11.83 23.17
C LEU A 6 43.08 -10.86 22.02
N GLY A 7 43.70 -11.39 20.96
CA GLY A 7 44.10 -10.59 19.80
C GLY A 7 42.91 -9.91 19.13
N LEU A 8 43.12 -8.70 18.63
CA LEU A 8 42.07 -7.87 18.01
C LEU A 8 41.33 -8.61 16.89
N GLU A 9 42.02 -9.43 16.08
CA GLU A 9 41.36 -10.21 15.02
C GLU A 9 40.37 -11.22 15.59
N LYS A 10 40.72 -11.89 16.71
CA LYS A 10 39.82 -12.87 17.35
C LYS A 10 38.57 -12.21 17.92
N ILE A 11 38.70 -10.98 18.42
CA ILE A 11 37.56 -10.18 18.87
C ILE A 11 36.67 -9.81 17.68
N LEU A 12 37.26 -9.34 16.58
CA LEU A 12 36.54 -9.00 15.35
C LEU A 12 35.78 -10.20 14.78
N PHE A 13 36.43 -11.37 14.68
CA PHE A 13 35.77 -12.60 14.23
C PHE A 13 34.64 -13.04 15.17
N GLY A 14 34.84 -12.94 16.48
CA GLY A 14 33.81 -13.25 17.47
C GLY A 14 32.58 -12.35 17.32
N VAL A 15 32.78 -11.04 17.19
CA VAL A 15 31.70 -10.06 16.99
C VAL A 15 30.96 -10.32 15.67
N ALA A 16 31.69 -10.56 14.58
CA ALA A 16 31.09 -10.87 13.28
C ALA A 16 30.22 -12.14 13.32
N ALA A 17 30.70 -13.19 14.00
CA ALA A 17 29.94 -14.43 14.16
C ALA A 17 28.66 -14.21 14.97
N VAL A 18 28.73 -13.48 16.08
CA VAL A 18 27.56 -13.16 16.91
C VAL A 18 26.55 -12.29 16.14
N ALA A 19 27.01 -11.27 15.41
CA ALA A 19 26.14 -10.41 14.61
C ALA A 19 25.43 -11.20 13.50
N THR A 20 26.14 -12.13 12.84
CA THR A 20 25.58 -12.99 11.80
C THR A 20 24.51 -13.92 12.36
N ILE A 21 24.77 -14.58 13.48
CA ILE A 21 23.79 -15.44 14.15
C ILE A 21 22.57 -14.63 14.59
N GLY A 22 22.79 -13.43 15.17
CA GLY A 22 21.71 -12.52 15.55
C GLY A 22 20.84 -12.09 14.37
N PHE A 23 21.45 -11.79 13.22
CA PHE A 23 20.73 -11.50 11.98
C PHE A 23 19.87 -12.67 11.53
N PHE A 24 20.42 -13.89 11.51
CA PHE A 24 19.63 -15.09 11.15
C PHE A 24 18.50 -15.35 12.15
N MET A 25 18.72 -15.18 13.45
CA MET A 25 17.63 -15.30 14.44
C MET A 25 16.52 -14.28 14.17
N LEU A 26 16.88 -13.01 13.91
CA LEU A 26 15.90 -11.97 13.55
C LEU A 26 15.16 -12.30 12.26
N ALA A 27 15.87 -12.76 11.23
CA ALA A 27 15.27 -13.11 9.95
C ALA A 27 14.30 -14.31 10.07
N LEU A 28 14.60 -15.28 10.94
CA LEU A 28 13.77 -16.46 11.15
C LEU A 28 12.57 -16.19 12.07
N TRP A 29 12.73 -15.34 13.10
CA TRP A 29 11.66 -15.05 14.06
C TRP A 29 10.82 -13.82 13.75
N SER A 30 11.41 -12.80 13.11
CA SER A 30 10.74 -11.54 12.82
C SER A 30 11.16 -10.99 11.45
N PRO A 31 10.92 -11.76 10.35
CA PRO A 31 11.28 -11.34 8.99
C PRO A 31 10.68 -9.97 8.63
N GLU A 32 9.53 -9.63 9.20
CA GLU A 32 8.80 -8.36 9.01
C GLU A 32 9.61 -7.14 9.45
N SER A 33 10.49 -7.29 10.44
CA SER A 33 11.36 -6.19 10.92
C SER A 33 12.45 -5.82 9.92
N LEU A 34 12.76 -6.73 9.00
CA LEU A 34 13.72 -6.55 7.91
C LEU A 34 13.03 -6.15 6.60
N ALA A 35 11.70 -6.31 6.52
CA ALA A 35 10.95 -5.92 5.34
C ALA A 35 10.91 -4.38 5.24
N PRO A 36 11.10 -3.81 4.03
CA PRO A 36 10.90 -2.38 3.82
C PRO A 36 9.44 -2.04 4.17
N LYS A 37 9.24 -0.94 4.89
CA LYS A 37 7.88 -0.49 5.21
C LYS A 37 7.15 -0.18 3.89
N PRO A 38 5.95 -0.72 3.67
CA PRO A 38 5.16 -0.39 2.49
C PRO A 38 4.88 1.12 2.46
N ASP A 39 5.05 1.70 1.27
CA ASP A 39 4.69 3.09 1.01
C ASP A 39 3.18 3.18 0.84
N TRP A 40 2.51 3.72 1.86
CA TRP A 40 1.07 3.93 1.86
C TRP A 40 0.67 5.35 1.39
N ASP A 41 1.64 6.20 1.05
CA ASP A 41 1.38 7.62 0.75
C ASP A 41 0.60 7.76 -0.56
N VAL A 42 0.65 6.75 -1.43
CA VAL A 42 -0.20 6.63 -2.62
C VAL A 42 -1.71 6.70 -2.26
N SER A 43 -2.11 6.26 -1.06
CA SER A 43 -3.51 6.38 -0.60
C SER A 43 -3.96 7.83 -0.39
N ASP A 44 -3.02 8.76 -0.29
CA ASP A 44 -3.29 10.17 -0.04
C ASP A 44 -3.43 11.00 -1.32
N GLY A 45 -2.98 10.47 -2.45
CA GLY A 45 -3.11 11.11 -3.75
C GLY A 45 -4.56 11.35 -4.17
N CYS A 46 -4.77 12.43 -4.91
CA CYS A 46 -6.08 12.93 -5.31
C CYS A 46 -6.04 13.44 -6.76
N ILE A 47 -7.11 13.16 -7.49
CA ILE A 47 -7.36 13.49 -8.89
C ILE A 47 -8.63 14.33 -8.91
N GLY A 48 -8.53 15.59 -9.32
CA GLY A 48 -9.67 16.50 -9.31
C GLY A 48 -10.04 17.03 -7.91
N GLY A 49 -10.97 17.97 -7.86
CA GLY A 49 -11.37 18.72 -6.65
C GLY A 49 -11.55 20.23 -6.87
N GLN A 50 -11.10 20.73 -8.02
CA GLN A 50 -11.68 21.91 -8.67
C GLN A 50 -12.45 21.44 -9.90
N THR A 51 -13.57 22.10 -10.16
CA THR A 51 -14.43 21.93 -11.34
C THR A 51 -13.62 21.69 -12.61
N ASP A 52 -14.11 20.79 -13.46
CA ASP A 52 -13.74 20.57 -14.87
C ASP A 52 -12.96 19.26 -15.12
N HIS A 53 -13.71 18.17 -15.27
CA HIS A 53 -13.25 16.91 -15.89
C HIS A 53 -13.67 16.91 -17.37
N ASP A 54 -13.14 17.84 -18.16
CA ASP A 54 -13.36 17.85 -19.61
C ASP A 54 -12.13 17.29 -20.35
N ASN A 55 -12.20 15.98 -20.63
CA ASN A 55 -11.70 15.29 -21.83
C ASN A 55 -10.24 15.47 -22.31
N ASP A 56 -9.33 16.01 -21.51
CA ASP A 56 -7.89 15.98 -21.79
C ASP A 56 -7.13 15.37 -20.59
N ASP A 57 -6.72 14.10 -20.72
CA ASP A 57 -5.93 13.34 -19.72
C ASP A 57 -4.64 14.08 -19.32
N SER A 58 -4.19 15.06 -20.10
CA SER A 58 -2.95 15.79 -19.84
C SER A 58 -3.05 16.86 -18.75
N ASP A 59 -4.24 17.37 -18.44
CA ASP A 59 -4.43 18.47 -17.47
C ASP A 59 -4.62 18.00 -16.01
N VAL A 60 -5.02 16.74 -15.79
CA VAL A 60 -5.15 16.15 -14.44
C VAL A 60 -3.88 15.46 -13.93
N GLY A 61 -2.82 15.45 -14.75
CA GLY A 61 -1.51 14.91 -14.38
C GLY A 61 -1.47 13.39 -14.21
N ILE A 62 -2.41 12.64 -14.79
CA ILE A 62 -2.39 11.17 -14.78
C ILE A 62 -1.50 10.70 -15.93
N LYS A 63 -0.50 9.87 -15.63
CA LYS A 63 0.41 9.30 -16.63
C LYS A 63 0.34 7.77 -16.70
N TYR A 64 -0.09 7.14 -15.62
CA TYR A 64 -0.18 5.69 -15.50
C TYR A 64 -1.56 5.31 -14.98
N HIS A 65 -2.19 4.35 -15.66
CA HIS A 65 -3.54 3.88 -15.36
C HIS A 65 -3.59 2.34 -15.39
N TYR A 66 -4.04 1.72 -14.31
CA TYR A 66 -4.16 0.27 -14.20
C TYR A 66 -5.53 -0.14 -13.65
N HIS A 67 -6.00 -1.32 -14.05
CA HIS A 67 -7.28 -1.92 -13.64
C HIS A 67 -7.13 -3.29 -12.93
N PRO A 68 -6.44 -3.38 -11.78
CA PRO A 68 -6.45 -4.59 -10.98
C PRO A 68 -7.86 -4.94 -10.50
N ARG A 69 -8.11 -6.24 -10.28
CA ARG A 69 -9.41 -6.75 -9.81
C ARG A 69 -9.25 -7.40 -8.44
N LEU A 70 -10.10 -7.02 -7.48
CA LEU A 70 -10.05 -7.49 -6.09
C LEU A 70 -11.39 -8.12 -5.69
N ARG A 71 -11.30 -9.22 -4.95
CA ARG A 71 -12.42 -9.85 -4.22
C ARG A 71 -11.96 -10.08 -2.79
N VAL A 72 -12.77 -9.66 -1.82
CA VAL A 72 -12.45 -9.78 -0.40
C VAL A 72 -13.39 -10.80 0.21
N ILE A 73 -12.84 -11.80 0.89
CA ILE A 73 -13.59 -12.87 1.54
C ILE A 73 -13.19 -12.87 3.02
N VAL A 74 -14.17 -12.70 3.91
CA VAL A 74 -13.98 -12.71 5.36
C VAL A 74 -14.87 -13.82 5.93
N ASP A 75 -14.26 -14.76 6.66
CA ASP A 75 -14.95 -15.91 7.25
C ASP A 75 -15.83 -16.68 6.25
N GLY A 76 -15.33 -16.81 5.01
CA GLY A 76 -16.01 -17.50 3.91
C GLY A 76 -17.12 -16.69 3.23
N SER A 77 -17.39 -15.47 3.67
CA SER A 77 -18.39 -14.57 3.09
C SER A 77 -17.76 -13.47 2.26
N ASP A 78 -18.37 -13.12 1.12
CA ASP A 78 -17.92 -12.00 0.31
C ASP A 78 -18.16 -10.68 1.04
N LEU A 79 -17.09 -9.94 1.28
CA LEU A 79 -17.16 -8.56 1.75
C LEU A 79 -17.23 -7.64 0.53
N GLN A 80 -18.40 -7.04 0.33
CA GLN A 80 -18.63 -6.15 -0.80
C GLN A 80 -17.83 -4.85 -0.63
N ILE A 81 -16.99 -4.56 -1.63
CA ILE A 81 -16.40 -3.23 -1.83
C ILE A 81 -17.50 -2.31 -2.38
N PRO A 82 -17.83 -1.19 -1.71
CA PRO A 82 -18.82 -0.23 -2.19
C PRO A 82 -18.49 0.36 -3.56
N SER A 83 -19.52 0.78 -4.29
CA SER A 83 -19.33 1.67 -5.43
C SER A 83 -18.87 3.05 -4.93
N ASN A 84 -18.19 3.80 -5.78
CA ASN A 84 -17.62 5.11 -5.46
C ASN A 84 -16.57 5.11 -4.35
N THR A 85 -15.97 3.94 -4.05
CA THR A 85 -14.93 3.89 -3.01
C THR A 85 -13.75 4.76 -3.40
N GLY A 86 -13.39 5.72 -2.55
CA GLY A 86 -12.31 6.67 -2.82
C GLY A 86 -12.73 7.90 -3.63
N ILE A 87 -14.02 8.12 -3.86
CA ILE A 87 -14.54 9.30 -4.57
C ILE A 87 -15.21 10.25 -3.56
N ASP A 88 -14.98 11.56 -3.74
CA ASP A 88 -15.54 12.63 -2.90
C ASP A 88 -15.34 12.42 -1.39
N GLN A 89 -14.14 11.93 -1.02
CA GLN A 89 -13.79 11.67 0.37
C GLN A 89 -13.11 12.87 1.03
N ASN A 90 -13.09 12.90 2.37
CA ASN A 90 -12.26 13.84 3.12
C ASN A 90 -10.79 13.74 2.68
N GLY A 91 -10.17 14.88 2.38
CA GLY A 91 -8.83 14.96 1.80
C GLY A 91 -8.76 14.82 0.27
N CYS A 92 -9.89 14.61 -0.41
CA CYS A 92 -10.03 14.63 -1.87
C CYS A 92 -11.49 14.94 -2.27
N LYS A 93 -12.02 16.06 -1.74
CA LYS A 93 -13.42 16.45 -1.93
C LYS A 93 -13.67 16.89 -3.37
N GLY A 94 -14.76 16.42 -3.98
CA GLY A 94 -15.10 16.66 -5.37
C GLY A 94 -14.15 15.99 -6.38
N GLY A 95 -13.24 15.13 -5.91
CA GLY A 95 -12.27 14.40 -6.70
C GLY A 95 -12.29 12.91 -6.42
N MET A 96 -11.26 12.22 -6.91
CA MET A 96 -11.06 10.78 -6.77
C MET A 96 -9.66 10.51 -6.24
N ARG A 97 -9.53 9.61 -5.27
CA ARG A 97 -8.20 9.15 -4.82
C ARG A 97 -7.46 8.50 -5.99
N TRP A 98 -6.12 8.52 -5.97
CA TRP A 98 -5.31 7.78 -6.95
C TRP A 98 -5.66 6.29 -7.01
N VAL A 99 -6.18 5.74 -5.92
CA VAL A 99 -6.71 4.38 -5.85
C VAL A 99 -8.19 4.45 -5.51
N HIS A 100 -9.08 4.13 -6.46
CA HIS A 100 -10.53 4.28 -6.27
C HIS A 100 -11.34 3.22 -7.04
N VAL A 101 -12.65 3.21 -6.84
CA VAL A 101 -13.62 2.31 -7.48
C VAL A 101 -14.80 3.13 -7.97
N HIS A 102 -15.16 3.01 -9.24
CA HIS A 102 -16.43 3.57 -9.74
C HIS A 102 -17.62 2.67 -9.36
N SER A 103 -17.57 1.39 -9.74
CA SER A 103 -18.67 0.45 -9.57
C SER A 103 -18.21 -0.82 -8.88
N SER A 104 -18.96 -1.23 -7.85
CA SER A 104 -18.74 -2.51 -7.18
C SER A 104 -18.89 -3.70 -8.14
N GLY A 105 -18.19 -4.80 -7.87
CA GLY A 105 -18.33 -6.04 -8.63
C GLY A 105 -19.79 -6.50 -8.69
N VAL A 106 -20.49 -6.45 -7.56
CA VAL A 106 -21.91 -6.82 -7.46
C VAL A 106 -22.79 -5.95 -8.38
N ALA A 107 -22.57 -4.63 -8.43
CA ALA A 107 -23.30 -3.74 -9.34
C ALA A 107 -23.09 -4.08 -10.82
N ASN A 108 -21.94 -4.66 -11.16
CA ASN A 108 -21.61 -5.10 -12.51
C ASN A 108 -21.91 -6.59 -12.76
N ASN A 109 -22.57 -7.27 -11.82
CA ASN A 109 -22.83 -8.72 -11.86
C ASN A 109 -21.54 -9.55 -11.99
N GLN A 110 -20.48 -9.12 -11.29
CA GLN A 110 -19.14 -9.72 -11.27
C GLN A 110 -18.70 -10.08 -9.85
N ALA A 111 -17.94 -11.17 -9.71
CA ALA A 111 -17.38 -11.60 -8.42
C ALA A 111 -16.21 -10.72 -7.93
N PHE A 112 -15.60 -9.93 -8.82
CA PHE A 112 -14.46 -9.08 -8.50
C PHE A 112 -14.78 -7.63 -8.82
N THR A 113 -14.41 -6.72 -7.93
CA THR A 113 -14.46 -5.27 -8.14
C THR A 113 -13.20 -4.82 -8.87
N THR A 114 -13.36 -3.97 -9.89
CA THR A 114 -12.23 -3.30 -10.54
C THR A 114 -11.80 -2.11 -9.68
N ILE A 115 -10.51 -2.06 -9.36
CA ILE A 115 -9.87 -0.92 -8.71
C ILE A 115 -9.15 -0.14 -9.80
N HIS A 116 -9.30 1.17 -9.79
CA HIS A 116 -8.56 2.10 -10.65
C HIS A 116 -7.34 2.59 -9.89
N ILE A 117 -6.17 2.49 -10.52
CA ILE A 117 -4.92 3.08 -10.04
C ILE A 117 -4.47 4.10 -11.07
N GLU A 118 -4.47 5.37 -10.70
CA GLU A 118 -4.22 6.51 -11.58
C GLU A 118 -3.18 7.42 -10.94
N THR A 119 -1.95 7.40 -11.44
CA THR A 119 -0.80 8.08 -10.81
C THR A 119 -0.01 8.96 -11.80
N PRO A 120 0.67 10.02 -11.31
CA PRO A 120 1.46 10.92 -12.17
C PRO A 120 2.80 10.34 -12.63
N SER A 121 3.26 9.29 -11.95
CA SER A 121 4.48 8.55 -12.26
C SER A 121 4.27 7.06 -12.04
N GLU A 122 5.21 6.25 -12.49
CA GLU A 122 5.22 4.82 -12.17
C GLU A 122 5.52 4.68 -10.67
N MET A 123 4.57 4.10 -9.93
CA MET A 123 4.64 3.98 -8.48
C MET A 123 4.36 2.53 -8.08
N ASN A 124 5.03 2.07 -7.02
CA ASN A 124 4.59 0.86 -6.34
C ASN A 124 3.32 1.18 -5.57
N VAL A 125 2.21 0.51 -5.88
CA VAL A 125 0.91 0.73 -5.23
C VAL A 125 0.52 -0.53 -4.45
N PRO A 126 0.87 -0.61 -3.16
CA PRO A 126 0.48 -1.74 -2.32
C PRO A 126 -1.04 -1.88 -2.21
N VAL A 127 -1.55 -3.11 -2.18
CA VAL A 127 -3.00 -3.35 -2.01
C VAL A 127 -3.57 -2.73 -0.73
N GLY A 128 -2.78 -2.60 0.34
CA GLY A 128 -3.21 -1.91 1.55
C GLY A 128 -3.41 -0.40 1.39
N SER A 129 -2.87 0.25 0.34
CA SER A 129 -3.21 1.64 0.02
C SER A 129 -4.69 1.76 -0.33
N PHE A 130 -5.24 0.77 -1.05
CA PHE A 130 -6.68 0.68 -1.30
C PHE A 130 -7.46 0.46 -0.01
N PHE A 131 -7.04 -0.46 0.87
CA PHE A 131 -7.72 -0.67 2.15
C PHE A 131 -7.69 0.57 3.05
N LYS A 132 -6.63 1.40 2.97
CA LYS A 132 -6.57 2.70 3.65
C LYS A 132 -7.56 3.70 3.06
N VAL A 133 -7.72 3.76 1.74
CA VAL A 133 -8.76 4.58 1.07
C VAL A 133 -10.16 4.11 1.45
N TRP A 134 -10.41 2.81 1.39
CA TRP A 134 -11.71 2.22 1.73
C TRP A 134 -12.06 2.44 3.20
N GLY A 135 -11.09 2.33 4.11
CA GLY A 135 -11.29 2.60 5.54
C GLY A 135 -11.63 4.06 5.87
N ARG A 136 -11.26 5.03 5.01
CA ARG A 136 -11.63 6.46 5.17
C ARG A 136 -13.09 6.73 4.84
N GLU A 137 -13.77 5.80 4.18
CA GLU A 137 -15.17 5.90 3.79
C GLU A 137 -16.14 5.64 4.96
N GLY A 138 -15.62 5.28 6.14
CA GLY A 138 -16.40 4.92 7.33
C GLY A 138 -15.92 5.54 8.64
N THR A 139 -15.06 6.56 8.65
CA THR A 139 -14.78 7.31 9.88
C THR A 139 -15.97 8.22 10.21
N PRO A 140 -16.66 8.03 11.35
CA PRO A 140 -17.64 8.99 11.83
C PRO A 140 -16.95 10.34 12.04
N THR A 141 -17.55 11.42 11.55
CA THR A 141 -17.28 12.79 12.01
C THR A 141 -17.96 13.04 13.34
#